data_AF-A0A1C6FGM6-F1
#
_entry.id   AF-A0A1C6FGM6-F1
#
_cell.length_a   1.000
_cell.length_b   1.000
_cell.length_c   1.000
_cell.angle_alpha   90.00
_cell.angle_beta   90.00
_cell.angle_gamma   90.00
#
_symmetry.space_group_name_H-M   'P 1'
#
loop_
_entity.id
_entity.type
_entity.pdbx_description
1 polymer ?
#
loop_
_entity_poly.entity_id
_entity_poly.type
_entity_poly.pdbx_seq_one_letter_code
_entity_poly.pdbx_strand_id
1 'polypeptide(L)'
;MNITKQIFKKSVLVGTIALSIAVFAGCSDSANSSTADTAKPTEAQTTVQATEGTAKSGTTNESFDLKSLHTCKENDEDDLVGTWQITSGEGSQYASFYYMFNGEGKSILISGTSGYFGKYSYDTDDDNNPTFTTKLVFGLNGTYTYKLSDDKKTAELTNTDTKAVSTLKKTDDPDFIPTPDKDASIDDKLVGCWKSESGEYLCFDKSGIMYQNLFDYMFAYSNYTASEGKIVSTYTTSDKKTTDKYTYSVDGDTLTLNNDTYSRISFSDLK
;
A
#
# COMPACT_ATOMS: atom_id res chain seq x y z
N MET A 1 -30.70 35.46 13.84
CA MET A 1 -30.19 34.06 13.83
C MET A 1 -30.39 33.51 12.42
N ASN A 2 -29.44 32.71 11.94
CA ASN A 2 -29.28 32.14 10.58
C ASN A 2 -28.34 32.93 9.64
N ILE A 3 -27.05 32.66 9.84
CA ILE A 3 -25.95 32.89 8.92
C ILE A 3 -25.93 31.69 7.96
N THR A 4 -26.34 31.90 6.71
CA THR A 4 -26.26 30.87 5.66
C THR A 4 -24.82 30.83 5.14
N LYS A 5 -24.09 29.76 5.47
CA LYS A 5 -22.74 29.47 4.96
C LYS A 5 -22.78 29.30 3.45
N GLN A 6 -22.02 30.13 2.76
CA GLN A 6 -21.68 29.96 1.36
C GLN A 6 -20.24 29.42 1.27
N ILE A 7 -20.00 28.59 0.25
CA ILE A 7 -18.69 28.24 -0.35
C ILE A 7 -17.93 27.08 0.32
N PHE A 8 -17.87 25.93 -0.36
CA PHE A 8 -16.67 25.42 -1.04
C PHE A 8 -17.05 24.17 -1.84
N LYS A 9 -17.28 24.34 -3.15
CA LYS A 9 -17.20 23.23 -4.11
C LYS A 9 -15.73 23.10 -4.52
N LYS A 10 -14.99 22.18 -3.90
CA LYS A 10 -13.76 21.64 -4.50
C LYS A 10 -14.14 20.31 -5.14
N SER A 11 -14.18 20.32 -6.46
CA SER A 11 -14.27 19.12 -7.29
C SER A 11 -12.98 18.33 -7.10
N VAL A 12 -12.99 17.33 -6.23
CA VAL A 12 -11.96 16.29 -6.21
C VAL A 12 -12.24 15.43 -7.43
N LEU A 13 -11.52 15.70 -8.53
CA LEU A 13 -11.43 14.77 -9.63
C LEU A 13 -10.52 13.64 -9.15
N VAL A 14 -11.14 12.61 -8.56
CA VAL A 14 -10.46 11.36 -8.23
C VAL A 14 -9.97 10.78 -9.55
N GLY A 15 -8.67 10.91 -9.80
CA GLY A 15 -7.98 10.15 -10.83
C GLY A 15 -8.31 8.68 -10.61
N THR A 16 -9.08 8.12 -11.54
CA THR A 16 -9.58 6.76 -11.44
C THR A 16 -8.41 5.83 -11.72
N ILE A 17 -7.65 5.47 -10.68
CA ILE A 17 -6.90 4.22 -10.70
C ILE A 17 -7.99 3.14 -10.74
N ALA A 18 -8.05 2.39 -11.83
CA ALA A 18 -9.01 1.33 -12.02
C ALA A 18 -8.73 0.22 -11.00
N LEU A 19 -9.29 0.36 -9.79
CA LEU A 19 -9.51 -0.72 -8.84
C LEU A 19 -10.40 -1.75 -9.53
N SER A 20 -9.78 -2.70 -10.24
CA SER A 20 -10.45 -3.87 -10.76
C SER A 20 -10.67 -4.83 -9.60
N ILE A 21 -11.69 -4.53 -8.79
CA ILE A 21 -12.27 -5.49 -7.87
C ILE A 21 -12.77 -6.63 -8.76
N ALA A 22 -12.08 -7.76 -8.76
CA ALA A 22 -12.57 -8.96 -9.43
C ALA A 22 -13.73 -9.51 -8.59
N VAL A 23 -14.93 -8.97 -8.84
CA VAL A 23 -16.18 -9.54 -8.35
C VAL A 23 -16.39 -10.83 -9.11
N PHE A 24 -16.42 -11.97 -8.42
CA PHE A 24 -16.79 -13.24 -9.05
C PHE A 24 -18.21 -13.12 -9.63
N ALA A 25 -18.35 -13.56 -10.88
CA ALA A 25 -19.45 -13.24 -11.78
C ALA A 25 -20.83 -13.73 -11.32
N GLY A 26 -21.81 -12.84 -11.43
CA GLY A 26 -23.23 -13.15 -11.62
C GLY A 26 -23.76 -12.30 -12.77
N CYS A 27 -24.11 -12.94 -13.88
CA CYS A 27 -24.54 -12.32 -15.13
C CYS A 27 -25.86 -11.55 -15.00
N SER A 28 -25.94 -10.37 -15.64
CA SER A 28 -27.05 -10.02 -16.54
C SER A 28 -26.71 -8.75 -17.35
N ASP A 29 -26.75 -8.88 -18.67
CA ASP A 29 -26.63 -7.82 -19.67
C ASP A 29 -27.76 -6.78 -19.58
N SER A 30 -27.44 -5.52 -19.93
CA SER A 30 -28.24 -4.72 -20.88
C SER A 30 -27.63 -3.34 -21.21
N ALA A 31 -27.04 -3.26 -22.41
CA ALA A 31 -27.19 -2.26 -23.47
C ALA A 31 -27.57 -0.78 -23.17
N ASN A 32 -26.62 0.11 -23.51
CA ASN A 32 -26.66 1.12 -24.60
C ASN A 32 -27.11 2.60 -24.39
N SER A 33 -26.33 3.48 -25.05
CA SER A 33 -26.59 4.85 -25.56
C SER A 33 -26.55 6.01 -24.53
N SER A 34 -26.13 7.26 -24.83
CA SER A 34 -25.79 7.97 -26.07
C SER A 34 -24.99 9.26 -25.75
N THR A 35 -24.43 9.86 -26.80
CA THR A 35 -23.46 10.97 -26.96
C THR A 35 -23.93 12.41 -26.68
N ALA A 36 -22.92 13.33 -26.68
CA ALA A 36 -22.92 14.77 -27.03
C ALA A 36 -23.08 15.77 -25.84
N ASP A 37 -22.44 16.95 -25.77
CA ASP A 37 -21.55 17.69 -26.67
C ASP A 37 -20.79 18.83 -25.92
N THR A 38 -19.76 19.33 -26.60
CA THR A 38 -18.84 20.50 -26.41
C THR A 38 -19.26 21.78 -25.67
N ALA A 39 -18.30 22.43 -24.97
CA ALA A 39 -17.80 23.80 -25.26
C ALA A 39 -16.60 24.23 -24.35
N LYS A 40 -15.67 25.01 -24.93
CA LYS A 40 -14.35 25.52 -24.44
C LYS A 40 -14.43 27.07 -24.23
N PRO A 41 -13.31 27.81 -24.03
CA PRO A 41 -12.50 28.13 -22.83
C PRO A 41 -12.75 29.54 -22.23
N THR A 42 -12.18 29.86 -21.05
CA THR A 42 -11.87 31.25 -20.65
C THR A 42 -10.53 31.33 -19.90
N GLU A 43 -9.79 32.41 -20.18
CA GLU A 43 -8.38 32.70 -19.90
C GLU A 43 -8.02 33.10 -18.45
N ALA A 44 -6.71 33.18 -18.26
CA ALA A 44 -5.90 33.37 -17.06
C ALA A 44 -6.18 34.62 -16.19
N GLN A 45 -5.86 34.50 -14.90
CA GLN A 45 -5.25 35.60 -14.15
C GLN A 45 -4.13 35.09 -13.23
N THR A 46 -2.98 35.72 -13.43
CA THR A 46 -1.73 35.59 -12.69
C THR A 46 -1.78 36.44 -11.42
N THR A 47 -1.45 35.86 -10.27
CA THR A 47 -0.99 36.62 -9.10
C THR A 47 0.15 35.87 -8.44
N VAL A 48 1.33 36.45 -8.57
CA VAL A 48 2.60 36.01 -7.98
C VAL A 48 2.60 36.44 -6.51
N GLN A 49 2.83 35.52 -5.58
CA GLN A 49 3.19 35.89 -4.22
C GLN A 49 4.32 34.98 -3.70
N ALA A 50 5.30 35.66 -3.10
CA ALA A 50 6.68 35.29 -2.81
C ALA A 50 6.90 33.88 -2.21
N THR A 51 7.87 33.18 -2.79
CA THR A 51 8.51 32.00 -2.24
C THR A 51 9.39 32.39 -1.05
N GLU A 52 9.02 32.00 0.17
CA GLU A 52 9.98 31.87 1.27
C GLU A 52 10.76 30.56 1.03
N GLY A 53 12.06 30.71 0.80
CA GLY A 53 12.95 29.60 0.52
C GLY A 53 13.03 28.64 1.70
N THR A 54 12.46 27.45 1.54
CA THR A 54 12.81 26.30 2.37
C THR A 54 14.18 25.81 1.93
N ALA A 55 15.09 25.66 2.90
CA ALA A 55 16.46 25.23 2.67
C ALA A 55 16.51 23.95 1.83
N LYS A 56 17.33 23.96 0.77
CA LYS A 56 17.71 22.75 0.02
C LYS A 56 18.35 21.77 0.99
N SER A 57 17.60 20.75 1.40
CA SER A 57 18.18 19.55 1.97
C SER A 57 19.01 18.92 0.86
N GLY A 58 20.33 18.83 1.07
CA GLY A 58 21.21 18.06 0.19
C GLY A 58 20.91 16.57 0.36
N THR A 59 19.77 16.11 -0.14
CA THR A 59 19.40 14.70 -0.13
C THR A 59 20.13 14.05 -1.30
N THR A 60 21.34 13.55 -1.03
CA THR A 60 22.07 12.73 -2.00
C THR A 60 21.31 11.46 -2.28
N ASN A 61 21.50 10.87 -3.48
CA ASN A 61 21.02 9.53 -3.84
C ASN A 61 21.71 8.47 -2.96
N GLU A 62 21.35 8.41 -1.69
CA GLU A 62 21.80 7.38 -0.76
C GLU A 62 21.28 6.02 -1.20
N SER A 63 22.10 4.99 -1.05
CA SER A 63 21.63 3.61 -1.21
C SER A 63 20.71 3.29 -0.04
N PHE A 64 19.52 2.77 -0.31
CA PHE A 64 18.54 2.39 0.71
C PHE A 64 18.09 0.94 0.54
N ASP A 65 17.71 0.32 1.66
CA ASP A 65 17.19 -1.05 1.69
C ASP A 65 15.67 -1.03 1.75
N LEU A 66 15.04 -1.23 0.59
CA LEU A 66 13.59 -1.30 0.42
C LEU A 66 12.93 -2.41 1.27
N LYS A 67 13.66 -3.47 1.62
CA LYS A 67 13.13 -4.54 2.49
C LYS A 67 12.91 -4.05 3.91
N SER A 68 13.70 -3.08 4.36
CA SER A 68 13.59 -2.52 5.71
C SER A 68 12.27 -1.76 5.98
N LEU A 69 11.52 -1.38 4.94
CA LEU A 69 10.21 -0.72 5.09
C LEU A 69 9.15 -1.63 5.73
N HIS A 70 9.25 -2.94 5.52
CA HIS A 70 8.32 -3.94 6.05
C HIS A 70 9.11 -5.04 6.72
N THR A 71 9.47 -4.80 7.98
CA THR A 71 10.16 -5.76 8.82
C THR A 71 9.30 -6.10 10.02
N CYS A 72 9.33 -7.39 10.38
CA CYS A 72 8.76 -7.85 11.63
C CYS A 72 9.78 -7.63 12.76
N LYS A 73 9.36 -6.97 13.84
CA LYS A 73 10.14 -6.88 15.08
C LYS A 73 9.74 -8.04 15.99
N GLU A 74 10.20 -9.23 15.63
CA GLU A 74 9.94 -10.42 16.45
C GLU A 74 10.43 -10.21 17.88
N ASN A 75 9.57 -10.61 18.82
CA ASN A 75 9.84 -10.56 20.25
C ASN A 75 9.09 -11.72 20.92
N ASP A 76 9.63 -12.25 22.02
CA ASP A 76 9.06 -13.45 22.65
C ASP A 76 7.77 -13.17 23.44
N GLU A 77 7.45 -11.88 23.66
CA GLU A 77 6.31 -11.43 24.45
C GLU A 77 5.01 -11.30 23.64
N ASP A 78 5.12 -11.05 22.33
CA ASP A 78 3.98 -10.97 21.41
C ASP A 78 3.74 -12.35 20.76
N ASP A 79 2.69 -13.01 21.21
CA ASP A 79 2.39 -14.41 20.90
C ASP A 79 2.16 -14.70 19.41
N LEU A 80 1.61 -13.75 18.65
CA LEU A 80 1.36 -13.88 17.22
C LEU A 80 2.32 -13.06 16.37
N VAL A 81 3.36 -12.44 16.93
CA VAL A 81 4.35 -11.72 16.12
C VAL A 81 5.02 -12.64 15.11
N GLY A 82 5.19 -12.13 13.89
CA GLY A 82 5.76 -12.86 12.77
C GLY A 82 4.82 -12.98 11.58
N THR A 83 5.23 -13.83 10.64
CA THR A 83 4.54 -14.04 9.37
C THR A 83 3.81 -15.37 9.36
N TRP A 84 2.54 -15.35 8.97
CA TRP A 84 1.63 -16.49 9.04
C TRP A 84 0.91 -16.73 7.71
N GLN A 85 0.50 -17.98 7.46
CA GLN A 85 -0.41 -18.33 6.38
C GLN A 85 -1.58 -19.15 6.91
N ILE A 86 -2.78 -18.91 6.39
CA ILE A 86 -3.95 -19.74 6.69
C ILE A 86 -3.80 -21.07 5.96
N THR A 87 -3.82 -22.18 6.70
CA THR A 87 -3.68 -23.53 6.14
C THR A 87 -5.01 -24.28 6.06
N SER A 88 -5.98 -23.93 6.91
CA SER A 88 -7.30 -24.57 6.94
C SER A 88 -8.35 -23.72 7.65
N GLY A 89 -9.62 -24.08 7.46
CA GLY A 89 -10.75 -23.40 8.11
C GLY A 89 -11.26 -22.19 7.32
N GLU A 90 -11.86 -21.24 8.04
CA GLU A 90 -12.32 -19.98 7.45
C GLU A 90 -11.14 -19.20 6.86
N GLY A 91 -11.33 -18.66 5.66
CA GLY A 91 -10.26 -17.95 4.95
C GLY A 91 -9.25 -18.84 4.23
N SER A 92 -9.44 -20.17 4.19
CA SER A 92 -8.57 -21.10 3.45
C SER A 92 -8.47 -20.82 1.94
N GLN A 93 -9.45 -20.12 1.36
CA GLN A 93 -9.36 -19.60 -0.01
C GLN A 93 -8.26 -18.54 -0.19
N TYR A 94 -7.71 -18.01 0.91
CA TYR A 94 -6.62 -17.02 0.95
C TYR A 94 -5.29 -17.66 1.37
N ALA A 95 -5.13 -18.99 1.25
CA ALA A 95 -3.89 -19.68 1.62
C ALA A 95 -2.64 -19.21 0.85
N SER A 96 -2.81 -18.52 -0.29
CA SER A 96 -1.71 -17.90 -1.03
C SER A 96 -1.23 -16.56 -0.45
N PHE A 97 -1.95 -16.00 0.53
CA PHE A 97 -1.57 -14.75 1.18
C PHE A 97 -0.72 -15.00 2.42
N TYR A 98 0.06 -13.98 2.79
CA TYR A 98 0.81 -13.95 4.04
C TYR A 98 0.27 -12.86 4.94
N TYR A 99 0.27 -13.12 6.24
CA TYR A 99 -0.25 -12.26 7.29
C TYR A 99 0.88 -11.96 8.25
N MET A 100 1.43 -10.75 8.20
CA MET A 100 2.50 -10.32 9.07
C MET A 100 1.95 -9.47 10.21
N PHE A 101 2.31 -9.81 11.45
CA PHE A 101 2.06 -9.02 12.65
C PHE A 101 3.40 -8.53 13.17
N ASN A 102 3.63 -7.22 13.15
CA ASN A 102 4.99 -6.67 13.17
C ASN A 102 5.59 -6.43 14.56
N GLY A 103 4.86 -6.70 15.64
CA GLY A 103 5.27 -6.43 17.03
C GLY A 103 4.89 -5.03 17.53
N GLU A 104 4.29 -4.19 16.69
CA GLU A 104 3.99 -2.78 17.00
C GLU A 104 2.51 -2.43 16.74
N GLY A 105 1.64 -3.44 16.69
CA GLY A 105 0.20 -3.27 16.45
C GLY A 105 -0.17 -3.00 14.98
N LYS A 106 0.77 -3.12 14.04
CA LYS A 106 0.51 -3.04 12.59
C LYS A 106 0.48 -4.43 11.98
N SER A 107 -0.60 -4.72 11.28
CA SER A 107 -0.74 -5.96 10.51
C SER A 107 -0.53 -5.68 9.03
N ILE A 108 -0.03 -6.65 8.29
CA ILE A 108 0.18 -6.54 6.85
C ILE A 108 -0.34 -7.82 6.18
N LEU A 109 -1.25 -7.65 5.22
CA LEU A 109 -1.63 -8.70 4.29
C LEU A 109 -0.73 -8.59 3.06
N ILE A 110 0.04 -9.62 2.73
CA ILE A 110 0.96 -9.63 1.59
C ILE A 110 0.43 -10.60 0.54
N SER A 111 0.40 -10.16 -0.71
CA SER A 111 -0.09 -10.91 -1.86
C SER A 111 0.74 -10.57 -3.10
N GLY A 112 1.56 -11.51 -3.56
CA GLY A 112 2.55 -11.24 -4.62
C GLY A 112 3.58 -10.21 -4.14
N THR A 113 3.78 -9.15 -4.92
CA THR A 113 4.67 -8.03 -4.57
C THR A 113 3.94 -6.80 -4.05
N SER A 114 2.67 -6.97 -3.64
CA SER A 114 1.84 -5.92 -3.06
C SER A 114 1.27 -6.35 -1.71
N GLY A 115 0.76 -5.39 -0.96
CA GLY A 115 0.10 -5.69 0.30
C GLY A 115 -0.75 -4.57 0.84
N TYR A 116 -1.52 -4.90 1.89
CA TYR A 116 -2.46 -4.03 2.55
C TYR A 116 -2.12 -3.92 4.02
N PHE A 117 -2.14 -2.70 4.53
CA PHE A 117 -1.93 -2.45 5.94
C PHE A 117 -3.23 -2.59 6.71
N GLY A 118 -3.09 -3.07 7.93
CA GLY A 118 -4.13 -3.10 8.94
C GLY A 118 -3.54 -2.82 10.31
N LYS A 119 -4.36 -3.07 11.32
CA LYS A 119 -3.95 -2.97 12.72
C LYS A 119 -4.32 -4.26 13.42
N TYR A 120 -3.54 -4.60 14.43
CA TYR A 120 -3.90 -5.64 15.38
C TYR A 120 -3.68 -5.18 16.81
N SER A 121 -4.38 -5.83 17.74
CA SER A 121 -4.27 -5.57 19.17
C SER A 121 -4.64 -6.81 19.97
N TYR A 122 -4.16 -6.87 21.20
CA TYR A 122 -4.55 -7.86 22.20
C TYR A 122 -5.46 -7.23 23.24
N ASP A 123 -6.40 -8.03 23.74
CA ASP A 123 -7.27 -7.69 24.87
C ASP A 123 -7.71 -8.97 25.57
N THR A 124 -8.63 -8.88 26.52
CA THR A 124 -9.33 -10.02 27.10
C THR A 124 -10.83 -9.91 26.86
N ASP A 125 -11.50 -11.04 26.66
CA ASP A 125 -12.97 -11.08 26.64
C ASP A 125 -13.56 -10.96 28.07
N ASP A 126 -14.89 -10.97 28.17
CA ASP A 126 -15.63 -10.86 29.43
C ASP A 126 -15.29 -11.99 30.43
N ASP A 127 -14.77 -13.12 29.95
CA ASP A 127 -14.37 -14.29 30.73
C ASP A 127 -12.86 -14.28 31.07
N ASN A 128 -12.14 -13.20 30.76
CA ASN A 128 -10.69 -13.03 30.87
C ASN A 128 -9.86 -13.95 29.95
N ASN A 129 -10.45 -14.49 28.87
CA ASN A 129 -9.66 -15.21 27.88
C ASN A 129 -8.89 -14.23 26.99
N PRO A 130 -7.64 -14.52 26.62
CA PRO A 130 -6.88 -13.66 25.71
C PRO A 130 -7.55 -13.63 24.33
N THR A 131 -7.67 -12.42 23.81
CA THR A 131 -8.21 -12.16 22.47
C THR A 131 -7.20 -11.42 21.62
N PHE A 132 -7.32 -11.66 20.32
CA PHE A 132 -6.55 -11.03 19.27
C PHE A 132 -7.53 -10.42 18.28
N THR A 133 -7.42 -9.11 18.06
CA THR A 133 -8.23 -8.38 17.08
C THR A 133 -7.33 -7.95 15.94
N THR A 134 -7.78 -8.16 14.69
CA THR A 134 -7.09 -7.66 13.49
C THR A 134 -8.07 -7.11 12.48
N LYS A 135 -7.62 -6.12 11.70
CA LYS A 135 -8.41 -5.45 10.67
C LYS A 135 -7.68 -5.48 9.33
N LEU A 136 -7.75 -6.60 8.62
CA LEU A 136 -7.24 -6.71 7.25
C LEU A 136 -8.38 -6.77 6.24
N VAL A 137 -8.08 -6.41 4.99
CA VAL A 137 -9.07 -6.36 3.91
C VAL A 137 -9.55 -7.75 3.49
N PHE A 138 -8.76 -8.81 3.68
CA PHE A 138 -9.11 -10.21 3.36
C PHE A 138 -8.60 -11.19 4.41
N GLY A 139 -9.30 -12.31 4.57
CA GLY A 139 -8.96 -13.40 5.49
C GLY A 139 -9.18 -13.03 6.96
N LEU A 140 -8.16 -12.50 7.62
CA LEU A 140 -8.19 -12.22 9.06
C LEU A 140 -8.74 -10.81 9.33
N ASN A 141 -10.03 -10.71 9.65
CA ASN A 141 -10.69 -9.46 9.99
C ASN A 141 -11.77 -9.71 11.06
N GLY A 142 -11.48 -9.32 12.29
CA GLY A 142 -12.36 -9.55 13.42
C GLY A 142 -11.59 -9.73 14.72
N THR A 143 -12.31 -10.20 15.73
CA THR A 143 -11.79 -10.55 17.05
C THR A 143 -11.82 -12.07 17.21
N TYR A 144 -10.74 -12.62 17.75
CA TYR A 144 -10.50 -14.05 17.85
C TYR A 144 -10.00 -14.38 19.25
N THR A 145 -10.46 -15.50 19.82
CA THR A 145 -9.63 -16.21 20.79
C THR A 145 -8.58 -17.01 20.02
N TYR A 146 -7.44 -17.29 20.64
CA TYR A 146 -6.37 -18.02 19.97
C TYR A 146 -5.73 -19.08 20.86
N LYS A 147 -5.21 -20.12 20.21
CA LYS A 147 -4.41 -21.17 20.83
C LYS A 147 -3.16 -21.40 20.01
N LEU A 148 -2.00 -21.22 20.63
CA LEU A 148 -0.70 -21.52 20.03
C LEU A 148 -0.27 -22.95 20.34
N SER A 149 0.45 -23.55 19.39
CA SER A 149 1.21 -24.79 19.64
C SER A 149 2.40 -24.52 20.57
N ASP A 150 2.90 -25.57 21.22
CA ASP A 150 4.05 -25.47 22.15
C ASP A 150 5.31 -24.90 21.47
N ASP A 151 5.49 -25.18 20.18
CA ASP A 151 6.60 -24.64 19.37
C ASP A 151 6.33 -23.24 18.78
N LYS A 152 5.15 -22.66 19.06
CA LYS A 152 4.64 -21.39 18.53
C LYS A 152 4.65 -21.29 17.00
N LYS A 153 4.63 -22.42 16.28
CA LYS A 153 4.60 -22.45 14.80
C LYS A 153 3.22 -22.64 14.21
N THR A 154 2.22 -22.90 15.03
CA THR A 154 0.83 -23.06 14.60
C THR A 154 -0.07 -22.31 15.57
N ALA A 155 -1.05 -21.60 15.02
CA ALA A 155 -2.07 -20.93 15.80
C ALA A 155 -3.45 -21.37 15.29
N GLU A 156 -4.36 -21.65 16.21
CA GLU A 156 -5.78 -21.81 15.92
C GLU A 156 -6.49 -20.54 16.38
N LEU A 157 -7.15 -19.85 15.46
CA LEU A 157 -7.96 -18.67 15.74
C LEU A 157 -9.43 -19.05 15.69
N THR A 158 -10.19 -18.72 16.74
CA THR A 158 -11.65 -18.89 16.78
C THR A 158 -12.32 -17.53 16.83
N ASN A 159 -13.06 -17.17 15.78
CA ASN A 159 -13.77 -15.89 15.71
C ASN A 159 -14.81 -15.80 16.84
N THR A 160 -14.80 -14.71 17.60
CA THR A 160 -15.67 -14.55 18.78
C THR A 160 -17.15 -14.46 18.44
N ASP A 161 -17.48 -13.96 17.24
CA ASP A 161 -18.85 -13.72 16.82
C ASP A 161 -19.42 -14.92 16.06
N THR A 162 -18.69 -15.42 15.05
CA THR A 162 -19.16 -16.49 14.16
C THR A 162 -18.83 -17.89 14.66
N LYS A 163 -17.91 -17.99 15.62
CA LYS A 163 -17.32 -19.26 16.10
C LYS A 163 -16.60 -20.06 15.01
N ALA A 164 -16.35 -19.44 13.85
CA ALA A 164 -15.56 -20.05 12.79
C ALA A 164 -14.10 -20.18 13.24
N VAL A 165 -13.44 -21.24 12.77
CA VAL A 165 -12.06 -21.57 13.14
C VAL A 165 -11.17 -21.44 11.91
N SER A 166 -10.00 -20.82 12.09
CA SER A 166 -8.92 -20.74 11.10
C SER A 166 -7.64 -21.29 11.73
N THR A 167 -6.91 -22.12 10.99
CA THR A 167 -5.59 -22.59 11.41
C THR A 167 -4.52 -21.86 10.61
N LEU A 168 -3.53 -21.33 11.32
CA LEU A 168 -2.42 -20.57 10.77
C LEU A 168 -1.13 -21.35 11.02
N LYS A 169 -0.21 -21.28 10.06
CA LYS A 169 1.16 -21.78 10.20
C LYS A 169 2.15 -20.63 10.08
N LYS A 170 3.10 -20.56 11.02
CA LYS A 170 4.20 -19.60 10.97
C LYS A 170 5.15 -19.96 9.84
N THR A 171 5.62 -18.96 9.12
CA THR A 171 6.52 -19.09 7.98
C THR A 171 7.61 -18.03 8.05
N ASP A 172 8.70 -18.25 7.31
CA ASP A 172 9.67 -17.21 7.01
C ASP A 172 8.99 -16.09 6.21
N ASP A 173 9.57 -14.89 6.27
CA ASP A 173 9.09 -13.74 5.51
C ASP A 173 9.08 -14.04 4.01
N PRO A 174 7.95 -13.81 3.30
CA PRO A 174 7.90 -14.05 1.87
C PRO A 174 8.89 -13.14 1.14
N ASP A 175 9.34 -13.59 -0.02
CA ASP A 175 10.04 -12.70 -0.96
C ASP A 175 9.00 -11.88 -1.73
N PHE A 176 8.64 -10.71 -1.17
CA PHE A 176 7.63 -9.81 -1.74
C PHE A 176 8.24 -8.63 -2.51
N ILE A 177 9.57 -8.59 -2.66
CA ILE A 177 10.26 -7.66 -3.55
C ILE A 177 10.54 -8.41 -4.86
N PRO A 178 10.09 -7.91 -6.03
CA PRO A 178 10.37 -8.60 -7.28
C PRO A 178 11.87 -8.63 -7.56
N THR A 179 12.32 -9.66 -8.28
CA THR A 179 13.65 -9.66 -8.85
C THR A 179 13.75 -8.57 -9.92
N PRO A 180 14.75 -7.66 -9.85
CA PRO A 180 14.86 -6.58 -10.80
C PRO A 180 15.06 -7.07 -12.24
N ASP A 181 14.43 -6.38 -13.19
CA ASP A 181 14.59 -6.67 -14.62
C ASP A 181 15.99 -6.21 -15.09
N LYS A 182 16.71 -7.10 -15.78
CA LYS A 182 18.11 -6.85 -16.19
C LYS A 182 18.29 -5.67 -17.15
N ASP A 183 17.25 -5.36 -17.91
CA ASP A 183 17.28 -4.37 -18.99
C ASP A 183 16.46 -3.11 -18.66
N ALA A 184 16.21 -2.84 -17.37
CA ALA A 184 15.52 -1.64 -16.92
C ALA A 184 16.31 -0.38 -17.29
N SER A 185 15.66 0.58 -17.94
CA SER A 185 16.20 1.93 -18.13
C SER A 185 15.94 2.72 -16.85
N ILE A 186 16.96 3.39 -16.33
CA ILE A 186 16.86 4.17 -15.10
C ILE A 186 17.24 5.62 -15.39
N ASP A 187 16.37 6.55 -14.99
CA ASP A 187 16.70 7.97 -14.94
C ASP A 187 17.25 8.31 -13.54
N ASP A 188 18.54 8.63 -13.46
CA ASP A 188 19.22 8.95 -12.21
C ASP A 188 18.58 10.13 -11.44
N LYS A 189 17.80 10.98 -12.12
CA LYS A 189 17.09 12.09 -11.47
C LYS A 189 15.90 11.62 -10.63
N LEU A 190 15.28 10.51 -11.02
CA LEU A 190 14.15 9.91 -10.31
C LEU A 190 14.58 9.15 -9.06
N VAL A 191 15.81 8.64 -9.04
CA VAL A 191 16.31 7.80 -7.94
C VAL A 191 16.17 8.55 -6.61
N GLY A 192 15.70 7.84 -5.58
CA GLY A 192 15.40 8.39 -4.27
C GLY A 192 13.91 8.28 -3.91
N CYS A 193 13.55 8.86 -2.77
CA CYS A 193 12.20 8.84 -2.24
C CYS A 193 11.51 10.20 -2.36
N TRP A 194 10.20 10.14 -2.58
CA TRP A 194 9.35 11.25 -2.93
C TRP A 194 8.04 11.14 -2.19
N LYS A 195 7.56 12.23 -1.60
CA LYS A 195 6.31 12.25 -0.82
C LYS A 195 5.41 13.38 -1.29
N SER A 196 4.14 13.07 -1.49
CA SER A 196 3.12 14.06 -1.80
C SER A 196 2.62 14.73 -0.53
N GLU A 197 1.96 15.89 -0.68
CA GLU A 197 1.32 16.58 0.44
C GLU A 197 0.22 15.73 1.11
N SER A 198 -0.42 14.83 0.36
CA SER A 198 -1.46 13.93 0.86
C SER A 198 -0.90 12.73 1.63
N GLY A 199 0.42 12.53 1.64
CA GLY A 199 1.10 11.48 2.40
C GLY A 199 1.41 10.21 1.61
N GLU A 200 1.02 10.13 0.33
CA GLU A 200 1.52 9.10 -0.58
C GLU A 200 3.03 9.26 -0.74
N TYR A 201 3.76 8.15 -0.79
CA TYR A 201 5.19 8.21 -1.08
C TYR A 201 5.67 7.07 -1.97
N LEU A 202 6.71 7.37 -2.72
CA LEU A 202 7.32 6.54 -3.74
C LEU A 202 8.83 6.50 -3.51
N CYS A 203 9.46 5.36 -3.71
CA CYS A 203 10.92 5.25 -3.75
C CYS A 203 11.35 4.54 -5.03
N PHE A 204 12.25 5.15 -5.78
CA PHE A 204 12.82 4.59 -7.01
C PHE A 204 14.27 4.17 -6.73
N ASP A 205 14.52 2.86 -6.73
CA ASP A 205 15.84 2.31 -6.51
C ASP A 205 16.60 2.10 -7.83
N LYS A 206 17.93 2.26 -7.79
CA LYS A 206 18.80 2.11 -8.97
C LYS A 206 18.77 0.72 -9.59
N SER A 207 18.34 -0.30 -8.85
CA SER A 207 18.18 -1.66 -9.39
C SER A 207 17.02 -1.79 -10.38
N GLY A 208 16.11 -0.81 -10.45
CA GLY A 208 14.86 -0.94 -11.21
C GLY A 208 13.69 -1.42 -10.38
N ILE A 209 13.76 -1.28 -9.05
CA ILE A 209 12.63 -1.52 -8.14
C ILE A 209 12.02 -0.19 -7.70
N MET A 210 10.71 -0.08 -7.86
CA MET A 210 9.90 1.03 -7.37
C MET A 210 9.06 0.53 -6.20
N TYR A 211 9.11 1.22 -5.08
CA TYR A 211 8.16 1.06 -3.99
C TYR A 211 7.13 2.18 -4.04
N GLN A 212 5.86 1.85 -3.85
CA GLN A 212 4.77 2.79 -3.70
C GLN A 212 3.99 2.48 -2.44
N ASN A 213 3.71 3.50 -1.63
CA ASN A 213 2.76 3.45 -0.51
C ASN A 213 1.61 4.41 -0.81
N LEU A 214 0.39 3.86 -0.85
CA LEU A 214 -0.85 4.60 -1.00
C LEU A 214 -1.47 4.82 0.37
N PHE A 215 -1.13 5.95 1.00
CA PHE A 215 -1.77 6.47 2.22
C PHE A 215 -1.81 5.52 3.41
N ASP A 216 -0.75 4.72 3.60
CA ASP A 216 -0.69 3.66 4.61
C ASP A 216 -1.89 2.71 4.59
N TYR A 217 -2.53 2.57 3.43
CA TYR A 217 -3.58 1.59 3.16
C TYR A 217 -3.03 0.40 2.36
N MET A 218 -2.25 0.68 1.32
CA MET A 218 -1.68 -0.33 0.43
C MET A 218 -0.24 0.02 0.08
N PHE A 219 0.56 -0.99 -0.24
CA PHE A 219 1.85 -0.80 -0.88
C PHE A 219 2.05 -1.76 -2.05
N ALA A 220 3.01 -1.42 -2.92
CA ALA A 220 3.49 -2.30 -3.98
C ALA A 220 4.99 -2.11 -4.20
N TYR A 221 5.70 -3.22 -4.36
CA TYR A 221 7.00 -3.28 -4.98
C TYR A 221 6.82 -3.68 -6.45
N SER A 222 7.36 -2.87 -7.34
CA SER A 222 7.23 -3.03 -8.78
C SER A 222 8.60 -3.10 -9.43
N ASN A 223 8.76 -3.91 -10.46
CA ASN A 223 9.81 -3.64 -11.44
C ASN A 223 9.42 -2.38 -12.21
N TYR A 224 10.34 -1.44 -12.39
CA TYR A 224 10.09 -0.24 -13.18
C TYR A 224 11.18 0.04 -14.20
N THR A 225 10.78 0.70 -15.28
CA THR A 225 11.67 1.31 -16.25
C THR A 225 11.24 2.75 -16.47
N ALA A 226 12.20 3.65 -16.54
CA ALA A 226 12.01 5.08 -16.74
C ALA A 226 12.85 5.58 -17.91
N SER A 227 12.18 6.15 -18.90
CA SER A 227 12.82 6.73 -20.10
C SER A 227 11.90 7.75 -20.73
N GLU A 228 12.47 8.84 -21.27
CA GLU A 228 11.72 9.84 -22.06
C GLU A 228 10.51 10.44 -21.32
N GLY A 229 10.63 10.69 -20.02
CA GLY A 229 9.53 11.24 -19.22
C GLY A 229 8.36 10.28 -19.01
N LYS A 230 8.57 8.97 -19.19
CA LYS A 230 7.59 7.91 -18.92
C LYS A 230 8.15 6.86 -17.99
N ILE A 231 7.30 6.40 -17.07
CA ILE A 231 7.56 5.24 -16.21
C ILE A 231 6.58 4.15 -16.59
N VAL A 232 7.08 2.92 -16.69
CA VAL A 232 6.26 1.72 -16.70
C VAL A 232 6.65 0.94 -15.45
N SER A 233 5.70 0.72 -14.54
CA SER A 233 5.90 -0.09 -13.35
C SER A 233 5.04 -1.35 -13.44
N THR A 234 5.50 -2.44 -12.85
CA THR A 234 4.72 -3.68 -12.80
C THR A 234 4.93 -4.44 -11.51
N TYR A 235 3.82 -4.75 -10.84
CA TYR A 235 3.76 -5.56 -9.62
C TYR A 235 2.77 -6.70 -9.79
N THR A 236 2.72 -7.58 -8.78
CA THR A 236 1.73 -8.65 -8.71
C THR A 236 0.87 -8.55 -7.46
N THR A 237 -0.40 -8.90 -7.62
CA THR A 237 -1.32 -9.19 -6.50
C THR A 237 -1.86 -10.59 -6.74
N SER A 238 -1.56 -11.51 -5.82
CA SER A 238 -1.72 -12.95 -6.05
C SER A 238 -0.91 -13.38 -7.28
N ASP A 239 -1.59 -13.94 -8.27
CA ASP A 239 -1.12 -14.42 -9.56
C ASP A 239 -1.33 -13.40 -10.69
N LYS A 240 -1.95 -12.25 -10.39
CA LYS A 240 -2.26 -11.22 -11.39
C LYS A 240 -1.16 -10.18 -11.46
N LYS A 241 -0.71 -9.92 -12.68
CA LYS A 241 0.27 -8.88 -13.00
C LYS A 241 -0.47 -7.58 -13.36
N THR A 242 -0.11 -6.49 -12.70
CA THR A 242 -0.65 -5.15 -12.98
C THR A 242 0.47 -4.26 -13.50
N THR A 243 0.22 -3.57 -14.62
CA THR A 243 1.19 -2.65 -15.21
C THR A 243 0.62 -1.24 -15.20
N ASP A 244 1.26 -0.36 -14.43
CA ASP A 244 0.92 1.06 -14.39
C ASP A 244 1.87 1.87 -15.26
N LYS A 245 1.33 2.97 -15.80
CA LYS A 245 2.06 3.87 -16.68
C LYS A 245 1.92 5.29 -16.16
N TYR A 246 3.04 5.97 -16.07
CA TYR A 246 3.10 7.34 -15.59
C TYR A 246 3.84 8.23 -16.57
N THR A 247 3.40 9.46 -16.71
CA THR A 247 4.22 10.56 -17.24
C THR A 247 4.91 11.25 -16.07
N TYR A 248 6.20 11.56 -16.21
CA TYR A 248 6.95 12.21 -15.14
C TYR A 248 7.84 13.34 -15.65
N SER A 249 8.14 14.28 -14.75
CA SER A 249 9.23 15.25 -14.88
C SER A 249 9.87 15.50 -13.52
N VAL A 250 11.18 15.69 -13.49
CA VAL A 250 11.92 16.05 -12.28
C VAL A 250 12.57 17.41 -12.47
N ASP A 251 12.26 18.34 -11.56
CA ASP A 251 12.93 19.64 -11.43
C ASP A 251 13.49 19.78 -10.01
N GLY A 252 14.79 19.51 -9.87
CA GLY A 252 15.48 19.48 -8.58
C GLY A 252 14.87 18.47 -7.60
N ASP A 253 14.26 18.99 -6.54
CA ASP A 253 13.62 18.21 -5.46
C ASP A 253 12.11 18.10 -5.62
N THR A 254 11.60 18.41 -6.82
CA THR A 254 10.20 18.28 -7.18
C THR A 254 10.04 17.25 -8.29
N LEU A 255 9.27 16.20 -8.00
CA LEU A 255 8.79 15.22 -8.96
C LEU A 255 7.34 15.55 -9.29
N THR A 256 7.02 15.69 -10.57
CA THR A 256 5.63 15.65 -11.06
C THR A 256 5.39 14.30 -11.69
N LEU A 257 4.38 13.56 -11.21
CA LEU A 257 3.98 12.24 -11.70
C LEU A 257 2.48 12.27 -12.01
N ASN A 258 2.08 12.07 -13.27
CA ASN A 258 0.67 12.16 -13.72
C ASN A 258 -0.09 13.42 -13.27
N ASN A 259 0.61 14.56 -13.16
CA ASN A 259 0.16 15.87 -12.65
C ASN A 259 0.13 16.01 -11.12
N ASP A 260 0.43 14.96 -10.37
CA ASP A 260 0.61 15.05 -8.92
C ASP A 260 2.05 15.43 -8.58
N THR A 261 2.21 16.27 -7.56
CA THR A 261 3.51 16.80 -7.15
C THR A 261 4.00 16.11 -5.88
N TYR A 262 5.28 15.75 -5.89
CA TYR A 262 5.97 15.11 -4.79
C TYR A 262 7.26 15.87 -4.49
N SER A 263 7.57 15.99 -3.21
CA SER A 263 8.83 16.56 -2.74
C SER A 263 9.80 15.44 -2.39
N ARG A 264 11.08 15.65 -2.68
CA ARG A 264 12.15 14.72 -2.28
C ARG A 264 12.20 14.61 -0.75
N ILE A 265 12.36 13.39 -0.26
CA ILE A 265 12.52 13.06 1.17
C ILE A 265 13.68 12.10 1.38
N SER A 266 14.19 12.02 2.60
CA SER A 266 15.17 10.98 2.96
C SER A 266 14.46 9.65 3.17
N PHE A 267 15.12 8.55 2.80
CA PHE A 267 14.61 7.20 3.10
C PHE A 267 14.48 6.97 4.62
N SER A 268 15.31 7.61 5.43
CA SER A 268 15.22 7.56 6.90
C SER A 268 13.90 8.09 7.44
N ASP A 269 13.24 9.00 6.71
CA ASP A 269 11.99 9.64 7.15
C ASP A 269 10.78 8.70 7.00
N LEU A 270 10.99 7.52 6.42
CA LEU A 270 9.98 6.49 6.18
C LEU A 270 9.98 5.36 7.23
N LYS A 271 10.92 5.38 8.18
CA LYS A 271 11.11 4.33 9.20
C LYS A 271 10.46 4.67 10.53
#